data_AF-A0A9Q3CKP3-F1
#
_entry.id   AF-A0A9Q3CKP3-F1
#
_cell.length_a   1.000
_cell.length_b   1.000
_cell.length_c   1.000
_cell.angle_alpha   90.00
_cell.angle_beta   90.00
_cell.angle_gamma   90.00
#
_symmetry.space_group_name_H-M   'P 1'
#
loop_
_entity.id
_entity.type
_entity.pdbx_description
1 polymer ?
#
loop_
_entity_poly.entity_id
_entity_poly.type
_entity_poly.pdbx_seq_one_letter_code
_entity_poly.pdbx_strand_id
1 'polypeptide(L)'
;MLICLNLPPSERLKPENVYVAGIIPGLKEPTSLQLNYLLMPLINELKELWQGYHFSPTSTGPSGSFIRVAILTAIADVVAMRKLTGFISHSGNHFCNFCTIHKAQIEEIGPQFHYTCSYQSLKSTIAKWLRASPQQRQAIFAEYGVQYSILEGLPYWDVTRMVNLDIMNNLILGILKDHATFKLCIPESKSKIYFRSRRKSNDTNSSDSDSMTFNSSLDKITLREARSLRRDTEKIINEPLPTASTQKDYFPMPTPHMKHPSSGSADIP
;
A
#
# COMPACT_ATOMS: atom_id res chain seq x y z
N MET A 1 11.24 -2.53 8.41
CA MET A 1 10.77 -2.02 9.71
C MET A 1 9.40 -2.60 9.98
N LEU A 2 9.08 -2.89 11.24
CA LEU A 2 7.78 -3.34 11.70
C LEU A 2 7.22 -2.32 12.69
N ILE A 3 5.91 -2.10 12.62
CA ILE A 3 5.19 -1.12 13.44
C ILE A 3 4.06 -1.86 14.15
N CYS A 4 3.97 -1.69 15.48
CA CYS A 4 2.91 -2.30 16.27
C CYS A 4 1.60 -1.52 16.10
N LEU A 5 0.62 -2.12 15.40
CA LEU A 5 -0.66 -1.46 15.13
C LEU A 5 -1.61 -1.43 16.35
N ASN A 6 -1.29 -2.18 17.40
CA ASN A 6 -2.04 -2.18 18.66
C ASN A 6 -1.81 -0.88 19.48
N LEU A 7 -0.77 -0.11 19.14
CA LEU A 7 -0.52 1.19 19.77
C LEU A 7 -1.44 2.28 19.19
N PRO A 8 -1.76 3.33 19.96
CA PRO A 8 -2.47 4.50 19.45
C PRO A 8 -1.75 5.14 18.25
N PRO A 9 -2.46 5.72 17.27
CA PRO A 9 -1.84 6.29 16.06
C PRO A 9 -0.70 7.27 16.32
N SER A 10 -0.77 8.08 17.38
CA SER A 10 0.27 9.04 17.78
C SER A 10 1.57 8.40 18.27
N GLU A 11 1.53 7.13 18.66
CA GLU A 11 2.65 6.41 19.27
C GLU A 11 3.36 5.48 18.29
N ARG A 12 2.66 4.98 17.27
CA ARG A 12 3.13 3.91 16.35
C ARG A 12 4.47 4.19 15.68
N LEU A 13 4.70 5.44 15.28
CA LEU A 13 5.86 5.85 14.49
C LEU A 13 6.97 6.51 15.33
N LYS A 14 6.81 6.55 16.66
CA LYS A 14 7.90 7.02 17.52
C LYS A 14 9.08 6.05 17.43
N PRO A 15 10.33 6.53 17.39
CA PRO A 15 11.50 5.67 17.21
C PRO A 15 11.56 4.48 18.18
N GLU A 16 11.12 4.67 19.42
CA GLU A 16 11.05 3.64 20.47
C GLU A 16 10.02 2.53 20.21
N ASN A 17 9.04 2.77 19.33
CA ASN A 17 7.95 1.84 19.01
C ASN A 17 8.11 1.19 17.61
N VAL A 18 9.20 1.50 16.91
CA VAL A 18 9.51 0.95 15.59
C VAL A 18 10.56 -0.14 15.73
N TYR A 19 10.24 -1.35 15.27
CA TYR A 19 11.16 -2.48 15.30
C TYR A 19 11.89 -2.65 13.96
N VAL A 20 13.22 -2.57 13.99
CA VAL A 20 14.06 -2.81 12.81
C VAL A 20 14.32 -4.31 12.68
N ALA A 21 13.44 -5.00 11.95
CA ALA A 21 13.49 -6.46 11.76
C ALA A 21 14.65 -6.96 10.88
N GLY A 22 15.38 -6.06 10.22
CA GLY A 22 16.50 -6.44 9.37
C GLY A 22 17.10 -5.23 8.67
N ILE A 23 18.41 -5.32 8.45
CA ILE A 23 19.19 -4.37 7.66
C ILE A 23 19.74 -5.16 6.48
N ILE A 24 19.41 -4.73 5.26
CA ILE A 24 19.93 -5.36 4.05
C ILE A 24 21.39 -4.92 3.88
N PRO A 25 22.37 -5.82 4.01
CA PRO A 25 23.77 -5.45 3.87
C PRO A 25 24.09 -5.21 2.39
N GLY A 26 24.84 -4.14 2.08
CA GLY A 26 25.62 -4.09 0.84
C GLY A 26 25.71 -2.74 0.13
N LEU A 27 26.66 -2.71 -0.82
CA LEU A 27 26.87 -1.66 -1.82
C LEU A 27 25.87 -1.72 -3.00
N LYS A 28 25.21 -2.87 -3.21
CA LYS A 28 24.24 -3.14 -4.29
C LYS A 28 22.96 -3.74 -3.75
N GLU A 29 21.85 -3.39 -4.37
CA GLU A 29 20.51 -3.84 -3.98
C GLU A 29 20.31 -5.34 -4.29
N PRO A 30 19.72 -6.13 -3.38
CA PRO A 30 19.49 -7.56 -3.60
C PRO A 30 18.49 -7.83 -4.72
N THR A 31 18.64 -8.99 -5.36
CA THR A 31 17.59 -9.59 -6.20
C THR A 31 16.42 -10.06 -5.33
N SER A 32 15.24 -10.26 -5.93
CA SER A 32 14.07 -10.76 -5.18
C SER A 32 14.32 -12.13 -4.53
N LEU A 33 15.10 -13.00 -5.18
CA LEU A 33 15.48 -14.30 -4.61
C LEU A 33 16.44 -14.15 -3.42
N GLN A 34 17.41 -13.23 -3.50
CA GLN A 34 18.28 -12.93 -2.36
C GLN A 34 17.51 -12.33 -1.19
N LEU A 35 16.53 -11.47 -1.47
CA LEU A 35 15.66 -10.90 -0.45
C LEU A 35 14.88 -11.98 0.31
N ASN A 36 14.43 -13.04 -0.36
CA ASN A 36 13.78 -14.17 0.30
C ASN A 36 14.68 -14.82 1.36
N TYR A 37 15.98 -15.00 1.08
CA TYR A 37 16.92 -15.56 2.06
C TYR A 37 17.15 -14.61 3.25
N LEU A 38 17.24 -13.30 2.99
CA LEU A 38 17.42 -12.30 4.05
C LEU A 38 16.22 -12.23 5.00
N LEU A 39 15.00 -12.39 4.46
CA LEU A 39 13.76 -12.32 5.24
C LEU A 39 13.39 -13.66 5.89
N MET A 40 14.04 -14.77 5.52
CA MET A 40 13.70 -16.11 6.01
C MET A 40 13.66 -16.22 7.55
N PRO A 41 14.63 -15.69 8.32
CA PRO A 41 14.57 -15.76 9.79
C PRO A 41 13.32 -15.07 10.34
N LEU A 42 13.04 -13.85 9.86
CA LEU A 42 11.87 -13.08 10.26
C LEU A 42 10.56 -13.81 9.94
N ILE A 43 10.44 -14.40 8.75
CA ILE A 43 9.24 -15.13 8.35
C ILE A 43 9.03 -16.39 9.19
N ASN A 44 10.12 -17.07 9.60
CA ASN A 44 10.02 -18.24 10.47
C ASN A 44 9.53 -17.84 11.87
N GLU A 45 10.08 -16.78 12.46
CA GLU A 45 9.61 -16.24 13.75
C GLU A 45 8.14 -15.81 13.67
N LEU A 46 7.72 -15.15 12.58
CA LEU A 46 6.32 -14.76 12.39
C LEU A 46 5.36 -15.96 12.26
N LYS A 47 5.81 -17.08 11.70
CA LYS A 47 5.01 -18.31 11.65
C LYS A 47 4.81 -18.90 13.04
N GLU A 48 5.83 -18.88 13.88
CA GLU A 48 5.72 -19.33 15.28
C GLU A 48 4.79 -18.41 16.08
N LEU A 49 5.00 -17.09 15.97
CA LEU A 49 4.17 -16.08 16.63
C LEU A 49 2.71 -16.10 16.14
N TRP A 50 2.44 -16.58 14.94
CA TRP A 50 1.07 -16.79 14.45
C TRP A 50 0.34 -17.91 15.19
N GLN A 51 1.04 -19.01 15.50
CA GLN A 51 0.47 -20.08 16.34
C GLN A 51 0.23 -19.57 17.76
N GLY A 52 1.15 -18.72 18.21
CA GLY A 52 1.07 -17.95 19.44
C GLY A 52 2.19 -18.30 20.41
N TYR A 53 2.50 -17.36 21.29
CA TYR A 53 3.61 -17.47 22.23
C TYR A 53 3.14 -17.09 23.64
N HIS A 54 3.50 -17.91 24.62
CA HIS A 54 3.27 -17.63 26.04
C HIS A 54 4.51 -16.98 26.64
N PHE A 55 4.37 -15.71 27.02
CA PHE A 55 5.36 -15.04 27.87
C PHE A 55 5.25 -15.53 29.31
N SER A 56 6.41 -15.63 29.96
CA SER A 56 6.48 -15.88 31.39
C SER A 56 5.78 -14.77 32.19
N PRO A 57 5.29 -15.09 33.39
CA PRO A 57 4.78 -14.09 34.33
C PRO A 57 5.69 -12.88 34.47
N THR A 58 5.09 -11.69 34.44
CA THR A 58 5.77 -10.42 34.73
C THR A 58 5.21 -9.83 36.02
N SER A 59 5.87 -8.82 36.59
CA SER A 59 5.38 -8.10 37.77
C SER A 59 3.96 -7.53 37.56
N THR A 60 3.63 -7.13 36.33
CA THR A 60 2.31 -6.60 35.95
C THR A 60 1.33 -7.67 35.44
N GLY A 61 1.79 -8.90 35.24
CA GLY A 61 1.03 -10.01 34.67
C GLY A 61 1.43 -11.35 35.27
N PRO A 62 1.01 -11.68 36.50
CA PRO A 62 1.46 -12.86 37.25
C PRO A 62 1.03 -14.20 36.62
N SER A 63 0.08 -14.20 35.69
CA SER A 63 -0.32 -15.38 34.92
C SER A 63 0.45 -15.55 33.60
N GLY A 64 1.39 -14.66 33.30
CA GLY A 64 1.98 -14.54 31.97
C GLY A 64 0.99 -13.97 30.96
N SER A 65 1.43 -13.90 29.70
CA SER A 65 0.61 -13.36 28.60
C SER A 65 0.74 -14.22 27.37
N PHE A 66 -0.39 -14.60 26.78
CA PHE A 66 -0.41 -15.25 25.47
C PHE A 66 -0.58 -14.19 24.38
N ILE A 67 0.28 -14.19 23.38
CA ILE A 67 0.17 -13.30 22.23
C ILE A 67 0.15 -14.07 20.92
N ARG A 68 -0.42 -13.42 19.90
CA ARG A 68 -0.24 -13.78 18.50
C ARG A 68 0.19 -12.55 17.72
N VAL A 69 1.04 -12.75 16.71
CA VAL A 69 1.49 -11.67 15.83
C VAL A 69 1.12 -12.01 14.39
N ALA A 70 0.62 -10.99 13.67
CA ALA A 70 0.37 -11.07 12.25
C ALA A 70 0.80 -9.76 11.58
N ILE A 71 1.33 -9.87 10.37
CA ILE A 71 1.56 -8.71 9.50
C ILE A 71 0.23 -8.38 8.84
N LEU A 72 -0.26 -7.14 9.02
CA LEU A 72 -1.51 -6.70 8.38
C LEU A 72 -1.29 -6.12 6.98
N THR A 73 -0.18 -5.42 6.78
CA THR A 73 0.15 -4.84 5.47
C THR A 73 1.66 -4.64 5.33
N ALA A 74 2.14 -4.77 4.10
CA ALA A 74 3.43 -4.23 3.68
C ALA A 74 3.22 -2.83 3.08
N ILE A 75 4.10 -1.89 3.43
CA ILE A 75 4.14 -0.54 2.85
C ILE A 75 5.53 -0.32 2.27
N ALA A 76 5.60 0.02 0.99
CA ALA A 76 6.85 0.36 0.31
C ALA A 76 6.57 1.15 -0.97
N ASP A 77 7.61 1.76 -1.54
CA ASP A 77 7.55 2.24 -2.92
C ASP A 77 7.29 1.08 -3.91
N VAL A 78 6.97 1.40 -5.16
CA VAL A 78 6.66 0.36 -6.16
C VAL A 78 7.83 -0.61 -6.34
N VAL A 79 9.08 -0.15 -6.41
CA VAL A 79 10.25 -0.99 -6.72
C VAL A 79 10.51 -2.00 -5.61
N ALA A 80 10.57 -1.54 -4.37
CA ALA A 80 10.74 -2.37 -3.19
C ALA A 80 9.56 -3.32 -3.02
N MET A 81 8.33 -2.86 -3.27
CA MET A 81 7.14 -3.71 -3.18
C MET A 81 7.20 -4.87 -4.17
N ARG A 82 7.67 -4.67 -5.42
CA ARG A 82 7.81 -5.75 -6.41
C ARG A 82 8.77 -6.84 -5.95
N LYS A 83 9.91 -6.44 -5.40
CA LYS A 83 10.90 -7.39 -4.88
C LYS A 83 10.36 -8.16 -3.68
N LEU A 84 9.70 -7.45 -2.76
CA LEU A 84 9.11 -8.02 -1.57
C LEU A 84 8.00 -9.03 -1.89
N THR A 85 7.17 -8.74 -2.89
CA THR A 85 5.99 -9.55 -3.24
C THR A 85 6.24 -10.57 -4.35
N GLY A 86 7.40 -10.52 -5.00
CA GLY A 86 7.72 -11.43 -6.10
C GLY A 86 7.05 -11.04 -7.43
N PHE A 87 6.64 -9.78 -7.60
CA PHE A 87 6.11 -9.28 -8.87
C PHE A 87 7.24 -8.77 -9.78
N ILE A 88 6.96 -8.73 -11.08
CA ILE A 88 7.86 -8.13 -12.07
C ILE A 88 7.97 -6.61 -11.86
N SER A 89 9.11 -6.05 -12.28
CA SER A 89 9.37 -4.62 -12.23
C SER A 89 8.26 -3.78 -12.89
N HIS A 90 8.15 -2.52 -12.48
CA HIS A 90 7.27 -1.51 -13.10
C HIS A 90 7.49 -1.35 -14.62
N SER A 91 8.66 -1.72 -15.13
CA SER A 91 8.98 -1.68 -16.56
C SER A 91 8.48 -2.91 -17.35
N GLY A 92 8.06 -3.97 -16.65
CA GLY A 92 7.60 -5.23 -17.23
C GLY A 92 6.22 -5.17 -17.87
N ASN A 93 5.80 -6.28 -18.47
CA ASN A 93 4.51 -6.39 -19.15
C ASN A 93 3.32 -6.44 -18.19
N HIS A 94 3.50 -7.05 -17.02
CA HIS A 94 2.50 -7.12 -15.95
C HIS A 94 2.89 -6.18 -14.81
N PHE A 95 2.79 -4.88 -15.09
CA PHE A 95 3.37 -3.82 -14.25
C PHE A 95 2.51 -3.41 -13.05
N CYS A 96 1.28 -3.92 -12.88
CA CYS A 96 0.39 -3.57 -11.76
C CYS A 96 0.43 -4.62 -10.63
N ASN A 97 0.25 -4.21 -9.37
CA ASN A 97 0.16 -5.15 -8.23
C ASN A 97 -1.28 -5.64 -8.04
N PHE A 98 -2.25 -4.84 -8.47
CA PHE A 98 -3.66 -5.01 -8.14
C PHE A 98 -4.47 -5.59 -9.30
N CYS A 99 -3.95 -5.50 -10.53
CA CYS A 99 -4.63 -5.95 -11.73
C CYS A 99 -3.68 -6.74 -12.64
N THR A 100 -4.26 -7.52 -13.54
CA THR A 100 -3.54 -8.38 -14.51
C THR A 100 -3.40 -7.72 -15.88
N ILE A 101 -3.53 -6.40 -15.96
CA ILE A 101 -3.46 -5.67 -17.23
C ILE A 101 -2.08 -5.85 -17.87
N HIS A 102 -2.06 -6.09 -19.17
CA HIS A 102 -0.82 -6.12 -19.93
C HIS A 102 -0.42 -4.71 -20.36
N LYS A 103 0.88 -4.40 -20.41
CA LYS A 103 1.40 -3.09 -20.82
C LYS A 103 0.91 -2.62 -22.19
N ALA A 104 0.70 -3.53 -23.13
CA ALA A 104 0.12 -3.22 -24.44
C ALA A 104 -1.31 -2.68 -24.37
N GLN A 105 -2.00 -2.91 -23.26
CA GLN A 105 -3.40 -2.56 -23.01
C GLN A 105 -3.51 -1.41 -22.01
N ILE A 106 -2.44 -0.66 -21.76
CA ILE A 106 -2.39 0.38 -20.73
C ILE A 106 -3.45 1.50 -20.91
N GLU A 107 -3.94 1.68 -22.14
CA GLU A 107 -5.00 2.65 -22.46
C GLU A 107 -6.42 2.14 -22.19
N GLU A 108 -6.57 0.86 -21.84
CA GLU A 108 -7.86 0.25 -21.48
C GLU A 108 -8.30 0.68 -20.06
N ILE A 109 -8.76 1.93 -19.97
CA ILE A 109 -9.20 2.56 -18.72
C ILE A 109 -10.73 2.54 -18.64
N GLY A 110 -11.26 2.04 -17.53
CA GLY A 110 -12.69 2.10 -17.21
C GLY A 110 -13.25 0.81 -16.60
N PRO A 111 -14.44 0.86 -16.00
CA PRO A 111 -15.05 -0.26 -15.28
C PRO A 111 -15.40 -1.46 -16.19
N GLN A 112 -15.49 -1.26 -17.50
CA GLN A 112 -15.73 -2.30 -18.49
C GLN A 112 -14.57 -3.30 -18.62
N PHE A 113 -13.36 -2.91 -18.22
CA PHE A 113 -12.16 -3.74 -18.31
C PHE A 113 -11.90 -4.47 -16.99
N HIS A 114 -12.19 -5.76 -16.95
CA HIS A 114 -12.07 -6.59 -15.75
C HIS A 114 -10.70 -7.27 -15.63
N TYR A 115 -9.66 -6.50 -15.32
CA TYR A 115 -8.30 -7.03 -15.09
C TYR A 115 -8.06 -7.45 -13.63
N THR A 116 -8.96 -8.18 -12.99
CA THR A 116 -8.84 -8.44 -11.54
C THR A 116 -7.73 -9.43 -11.21
N CYS A 117 -6.84 -9.07 -10.29
CA CYS A 117 -5.89 -10.02 -9.70
C CYS A 117 -6.60 -10.84 -8.62
N SER A 118 -6.95 -12.10 -8.93
CA SER A 118 -7.53 -13.04 -7.96
C SER A 118 -6.43 -13.73 -7.15
N TYR A 119 -6.64 -13.82 -5.84
CA TYR A 119 -5.77 -14.56 -4.92
C TYR A 119 -5.56 -16.02 -5.37
N GLN A 120 -6.62 -16.71 -5.80
CA GLN A 120 -6.54 -18.10 -6.26
C GLN A 120 -5.70 -18.22 -7.54
N SER A 121 -5.91 -17.32 -8.50
CA SER A 121 -5.14 -17.29 -9.74
C SER A 121 -3.66 -17.10 -9.44
N LEU A 122 -3.34 -16.13 -8.58
CA LEU A 122 -1.98 -15.84 -8.17
C LEU A 122 -1.30 -17.02 -7.47
N LYS A 123 -1.97 -17.64 -6.48
CA LYS A 123 -1.46 -18.83 -5.78
C LYS A 123 -1.23 -19.99 -6.75
N SER A 124 -2.10 -20.16 -7.75
CA SER A 124 -1.93 -21.20 -8.77
C SER A 124 -0.67 -20.97 -9.60
N THR A 125 -0.38 -19.72 -10.01
CA THR A 125 0.82 -19.33 -10.75
C THR A 125 2.08 -19.52 -9.93
N ILE A 126 2.07 -19.10 -8.65
CA ILE A 126 3.20 -19.30 -7.74
C ILE A 126 3.47 -20.80 -7.54
N ALA A 127 2.42 -21.62 -7.39
CA ALA A 127 2.56 -23.07 -7.26
C ALA A 127 3.12 -23.72 -8.55
N LYS A 128 2.73 -23.23 -9.74
CA LYS A 128 3.35 -23.64 -11.01
C LYS A 128 4.82 -23.27 -11.05
N TRP A 129 5.18 -22.05 -10.66
CA TRP A 129 6.56 -21.56 -10.60
C TRP A 129 7.43 -22.39 -9.65
N LEU A 130 6.91 -22.74 -8.46
CA LEU A 130 7.64 -23.56 -7.48
C LEU A 130 7.97 -24.96 -8.00
N ARG A 131 7.04 -25.60 -8.71
CA ARG A 131 7.21 -26.95 -9.29
C ARG A 131 8.05 -26.96 -10.57
N ALA A 132 8.22 -25.81 -11.22
CA ALA A 132 8.93 -25.69 -12.48
C ALA A 132 10.45 -25.75 -12.33
N SER A 133 11.15 -26.17 -13.39
CA SER A 133 12.61 -26.11 -13.48
C SER A 133 13.13 -24.67 -13.54
N PRO A 134 14.41 -24.40 -13.27
CA PRO A 134 14.96 -23.04 -13.33
C PRO A 134 14.72 -22.30 -14.65
N GLN A 135 14.79 -23.01 -15.79
CA GLN A 135 14.54 -22.45 -17.12
C GLN A 135 13.05 -22.11 -17.30
N GLN A 136 12.17 -23.02 -16.88
CA GLN A 136 10.71 -22.81 -16.94
C GLN A 136 10.25 -21.69 -16.00
N ARG A 137 10.88 -21.53 -14.83
CA ARG A 137 10.60 -20.43 -13.90
C ARG A 137 10.79 -19.07 -14.53
N GLN A 138 11.82 -18.90 -15.34
CA GLN A 138 12.06 -17.64 -16.05
C GLN A 138 10.98 -17.38 -17.11
N ALA A 139 10.56 -18.41 -17.84
CA ALA A 139 9.46 -18.30 -18.81
C ALA A 139 8.12 -17.95 -18.12
N ILE A 140 7.78 -18.64 -17.03
CA ILE A 140 6.57 -18.35 -16.23
C ILE A 140 6.61 -16.94 -15.67
N PHE A 141 7.76 -16.49 -15.16
CA PHE A 141 7.90 -15.13 -14.65
C PHE A 141 7.75 -14.07 -15.75
N ALA A 142 8.24 -14.33 -16.95
CA ALA A 142 8.06 -13.44 -18.10
C ALA A 142 6.59 -13.40 -18.57
N GLU A 143 5.92 -14.56 -18.59
CA GLU A 143 4.52 -14.70 -19.02
C GLU A 143 3.54 -14.09 -18.03
N TYR A 144 3.63 -14.43 -16.74
CA TYR A 144 2.65 -14.00 -15.73
C TYR A 144 3.11 -12.82 -14.87
N GLY A 145 4.39 -12.48 -14.88
CA GLY A 145 4.95 -11.39 -14.08
C GLY A 145 5.04 -11.67 -12.58
N VAL A 146 4.93 -12.94 -12.16
CA VAL A 146 4.89 -13.32 -10.74
C VAL A 146 5.80 -14.52 -10.47
N GLN A 147 6.56 -14.44 -9.38
CA GLN A 147 7.40 -15.51 -8.85
C GLN A 147 7.19 -15.64 -7.33
N TYR A 148 7.79 -16.67 -6.73
CA TYR A 148 7.67 -16.90 -5.29
C TYR A 148 8.34 -15.80 -4.46
N SER A 149 7.58 -15.27 -3.50
CA SER A 149 8.08 -14.49 -2.37
C SER A 149 7.99 -15.31 -1.08
N ILE A 150 8.96 -15.12 -0.18
CA ILE A 150 8.96 -15.76 1.14
C ILE A 150 7.71 -15.40 1.98
N LEU A 151 7.07 -14.25 1.72
CA LEU A 151 5.82 -13.84 2.38
C LEU A 151 4.67 -14.82 2.11
N GLU A 152 4.70 -15.51 0.98
CA GLU A 152 3.70 -16.52 0.61
C GLU A 152 3.71 -17.73 1.55
N GLY A 153 4.76 -17.87 2.37
CA GLY A 153 4.83 -18.87 3.43
C GLY A 153 4.02 -18.52 4.68
N LEU A 154 3.55 -17.28 4.84
CA LEU A 154 2.70 -16.88 5.97
C LEU A 154 1.25 -17.36 5.72
N PRO A 155 0.62 -18.09 6.66
CA PRO A 155 -0.72 -18.69 6.44
C PRO A 155 -1.83 -17.68 6.13
N TYR A 156 -1.72 -16.47 6.66
CA TYR A 156 -2.70 -15.40 6.55
C TYR A 156 -2.39 -14.39 5.43
N TRP A 157 -1.27 -14.55 4.73
CA TRP A 157 -0.82 -13.55 3.77
C TRP A 157 -1.60 -13.62 2.45
N ASP A 158 -2.18 -12.47 2.08
CA ASP A 158 -2.83 -12.20 0.82
C ASP A 158 -2.28 -10.91 0.22
N VAL A 159 -1.33 -11.06 -0.70
CA VAL A 159 -0.69 -9.95 -1.41
C VAL A 159 -1.67 -9.08 -2.21
N THR A 160 -2.84 -9.59 -2.59
CA THR A 160 -3.85 -8.79 -3.31
C THR A 160 -4.54 -7.76 -2.41
N ARG A 161 -4.47 -7.95 -1.09
CA ARG A 161 -5.15 -7.10 -0.08
C ARG A 161 -4.21 -6.45 0.93
N MET A 162 -3.03 -7.03 1.13
CA MET A 162 -2.10 -6.66 2.21
C MET A 162 -0.91 -5.85 1.70
N VAL A 163 -1.04 -5.25 0.52
CA VAL A 163 -0.01 -4.41 -0.12
C VAL A 163 -0.53 -2.98 -0.21
N ASN A 164 0.22 -2.05 0.37
CA ASN A 164 -0.02 -0.63 0.28
C ASN A 164 1.20 0.06 -0.35
N LEU A 165 0.96 0.81 -1.42
CA LEU A 165 2.01 1.59 -2.07
C LEU A 165 2.24 2.89 -1.29
N ASP A 166 3.50 3.22 -1.03
CA ASP A 166 3.86 4.44 -0.32
C ASP A 166 3.41 5.68 -1.10
N ILE A 167 2.53 6.47 -0.49
CA ILE A 167 1.96 7.69 -1.06
C ILE A 167 3.05 8.72 -1.30
N MET A 168 4.00 8.86 -0.38
CA MET A 168 5.04 9.89 -0.49
C MET A 168 5.89 9.66 -1.75
N ASN A 169 6.46 8.47 -1.90
CA ASN A 169 7.33 8.18 -3.04
C ASN A 169 6.57 8.06 -4.36
N ASN A 170 5.41 7.39 -4.37
CA ASN A 170 4.73 7.11 -5.63
C ASN A 170 3.84 8.28 -6.11
N LEU A 171 3.07 8.90 -5.21
CA LEU A 171 2.14 9.97 -5.57
C LEU A 171 2.81 11.35 -5.53
N ILE A 172 3.46 11.71 -4.42
CA ILE A 172 4.00 13.07 -4.22
C ILE A 172 5.30 13.26 -5.02
N LEU A 173 6.27 12.37 -4.84
CA LEU A 173 7.58 12.49 -5.48
C LEU A 173 7.63 11.94 -6.90
N GLY A 174 6.73 11.02 -7.25
CA GLY A 174 6.53 10.50 -8.60
C GLY A 174 5.52 11.34 -9.37
N ILE A 175 4.24 10.99 -9.26
CA ILE A 175 3.16 11.51 -10.12
C ILE A 175 3.05 13.03 -10.07
N LEU A 176 2.99 13.64 -8.88
CA LEU A 176 2.80 15.08 -8.75
C LEU A 176 4.00 15.85 -9.28
N LYS A 177 5.22 15.38 -9.01
CA LYS A 177 6.45 15.96 -9.56
C LYS A 177 6.44 15.91 -11.09
N ASP A 178 6.16 14.75 -11.66
CA ASP A 178 6.14 14.54 -13.10
C ASP A 178 5.05 15.38 -13.77
N HIS A 179 3.86 15.43 -13.18
CA HIS A 179 2.77 16.25 -13.69
C HIS A 179 3.11 17.74 -13.65
N ALA A 180 3.64 18.24 -12.54
CA ALA A 180 4.06 19.63 -12.41
C ALA A 180 5.15 19.99 -13.42
N THR A 181 6.12 19.11 -13.63
CA THR A 181 7.29 19.38 -14.48
C THR A 181 6.96 19.23 -15.97
N PHE A 182 6.27 18.15 -16.35
CA PHE A 182 6.06 17.81 -17.76
C PHE A 182 4.72 18.25 -18.34
N LYS A 183 3.66 18.30 -17.52
CA LYS A 183 2.32 18.71 -17.99
C LYS A 183 2.06 20.18 -17.74
N LEU A 184 2.46 20.68 -16.57
CA LEU A 184 2.29 22.09 -16.19
C LEU A 184 3.52 22.95 -16.49
N CYS A 185 4.63 22.34 -16.92
CA CYS A 185 5.89 23.03 -17.26
C CYS A 185 6.42 23.93 -16.14
N ILE A 186 6.18 23.56 -14.88
CA ILE A 186 6.68 24.29 -13.71
C ILE A 186 8.16 23.93 -13.55
N PRO A 187 9.10 24.87 -13.73
CA PRO A 187 10.52 24.57 -13.64
C PRO A 187 10.91 24.26 -12.20
N GLU A 188 11.71 23.22 -11.99
CA GLU A 188 12.26 22.85 -10.67
C GLU A 188 13.12 23.99 -10.06
N SER A 189 13.58 24.94 -10.87
CA SER A 189 14.30 26.14 -10.43
C SER A 189 13.43 27.16 -9.70
N LYS A 190 12.12 27.26 -10.01
CA LYS A 190 11.20 28.21 -9.35
C LYS A 190 10.77 27.75 -7.96
N SER A 191 10.79 26.44 -7.68
CA SER A 191 10.48 25.90 -6.34
C SER A 191 11.61 26.20 -5.33
N LYS A 192 12.88 26.12 -5.76
CA LYS A 192 14.04 26.49 -4.92
C LYS A 192 14.04 27.97 -4.50
N ILE A 193 13.51 28.87 -5.34
CA ILE A 193 13.43 30.32 -5.03
C ILE A 193 12.45 30.57 -3.88
N TYR A 194 11.29 29.89 -3.85
CA TYR A 194 10.34 30.00 -2.75
C TYR A 194 10.92 29.50 -1.41
N PHE A 195 11.67 28.39 -1.41
CA PHE A 195 12.33 27.88 -0.19
C PHE A 195 13.51 28.76 0.27
N ARG A 196 14.30 29.33 -0.65
CA ARG A 196 15.39 30.26 -0.30
C ARG A 196 14.89 31.61 0.20
N SER A 197 13.82 32.15 -0.40
CA SER A 197 13.22 33.41 0.03
C SER A 197 12.65 33.32 1.45
N ARG A 198 12.13 32.15 1.84
CA ARG A 198 11.58 31.91 3.19
C ARG A 198 12.64 31.67 4.26
N ARG A 199 13.82 31.13 3.91
CA ARG A 199 14.98 31.08 4.82
C ARG A 199 15.58 32.47 5.08
N LYS A 200 15.63 33.33 4.05
CA LYS A 200 16.18 34.68 4.19
C LYS A 200 15.33 35.62 5.05
N SER A 201 14.05 35.33 5.25
CA SER A 201 13.17 36.12 6.13
C SER A 201 13.20 35.66 7.59
N ASN A 202 13.77 34.50 7.90
CA ASN A 202 13.65 33.89 9.25
C ASN A 202 14.96 33.66 10.00
N ASP A 203 16.14 33.74 9.38
CA ASP A 203 17.40 33.47 10.09
C ASP A 203 18.36 34.68 10.04
N THR A 204 18.21 35.60 10.97
CA THR A 204 19.36 36.16 11.69
C THR A 204 19.64 35.24 12.88
N ASN A 205 20.37 34.15 12.63
CA ASN A 205 21.42 33.57 13.49
C ASN A 205 21.53 32.04 13.32
N SER A 206 22.78 31.62 13.04
CA SER A 206 23.41 30.37 13.49
C SER A 206 23.08 29.03 12.79
N SER A 207 23.99 28.67 11.87
CA SER A 207 24.67 27.38 11.64
C SER A 207 24.03 26.03 12.03
N ASP A 208 23.86 25.21 10.98
CA ASP A 208 24.09 23.77 10.81
C ASP A 208 23.71 22.78 11.92
N SER A 209 22.64 22.02 11.66
CA SER A 209 22.63 20.55 11.76
C SER A 209 21.38 19.98 11.08
N ASP A 210 21.59 19.05 10.15
CA ASP A 210 20.51 18.30 9.48
C ASP A 210 19.76 17.43 10.49
N SER A 211 18.58 17.90 10.89
CA SER A 211 17.55 17.08 11.51
C SER A 211 16.21 17.44 10.87
N MET A 212 15.51 16.45 10.31
CA MET A 212 14.15 16.63 9.80
C MET A 212 13.18 16.70 10.99
N THR A 213 13.15 17.87 11.63
CA THR A 213 12.09 18.22 12.57
C THR A 213 10.85 18.63 11.79
N PHE A 214 9.80 17.82 11.90
CA PHE A 214 8.48 18.11 11.38
C PHE A 214 7.87 19.24 12.22
N ASN A 215 8.20 20.50 11.89
CA ASN A 215 7.67 21.64 12.64
C ASN A 215 6.24 21.96 12.21
N SER A 216 5.32 21.59 13.11
CA SER A 216 3.97 22.11 13.26
C SER A 216 3.97 23.65 13.23
N SER A 217 3.59 24.24 12.10
CA SER A 217 3.05 25.61 12.01
C SER A 217 2.42 25.81 10.64
N LEU A 218 1.22 25.23 10.46
CA LEU A 218 0.20 25.87 9.65
C LEU A 218 -0.19 27.16 10.36
N ASP A 219 0.33 28.30 9.89
CA ASP A 219 -0.25 29.64 10.03
C ASP A 219 0.62 30.55 9.13
N LYS A 220 0.08 31.32 8.18
CA LYS A 220 -0.87 32.41 8.41
C LYS A 220 -1.83 32.51 7.21
N ILE A 221 -3.07 32.07 7.37
CA ILE A 221 -4.19 32.69 6.65
C ILE A 221 -4.43 34.02 7.37
N THR A 222 -4.44 35.15 6.65
CA THR A 222 -4.73 36.42 7.32
C THR A 222 -6.14 36.39 7.92
N LEU A 223 -6.36 37.01 9.08
CA LEU A 223 -7.67 37.09 9.76
C LEU A 223 -8.81 37.54 8.81
N ARG A 224 -8.51 38.29 7.75
CA ARG A 224 -9.47 38.68 6.69
C ARG A 224 -9.84 37.51 5.78
N GLU A 225 -8.88 36.71 5.34
CA GLU A 225 -9.09 35.53 4.49
C GLU A 225 -9.85 34.44 5.26
N ALA A 226 -9.51 34.22 6.53
CA ALA A 226 -10.24 33.29 7.40
C ALA A 226 -11.71 33.72 7.60
N ARG A 227 -11.99 35.03 7.68
CA ARG A 227 -13.35 35.58 7.74
C ARG A 227 -14.09 35.57 6.40
N SER A 228 -13.38 35.59 5.27
CA SER A 228 -14.00 35.41 3.95
C SER A 228 -14.45 33.97 3.78
N LEU A 229 -13.52 33.02 4.01
CA LEU A 229 -13.78 31.60 3.89
C LEU A 229 -14.91 31.14 4.80
N ARG A 230 -15.00 31.64 6.04
CA ARG A 230 -16.13 31.34 6.93
C ARG A 230 -17.47 31.84 6.37
N ARG A 231 -17.52 33.08 5.85
CA ARG A 231 -18.72 33.63 5.21
C ARG A 231 -19.12 32.88 3.94
N ASP A 232 -18.13 32.47 3.14
CA ASP A 232 -18.37 31.74 1.90
C ASP A 232 -18.86 30.31 2.19
N THR A 233 -18.34 29.68 3.26
CA THR A 233 -18.81 28.37 3.73
C THR A 233 -20.22 28.44 4.32
N GLU A 234 -20.53 29.47 5.10
CA GLU A 234 -21.88 29.69 5.66
C GLU A 234 -22.92 29.97 4.56
N LYS A 235 -22.53 30.61 3.45
CA LYS A 235 -23.42 30.77 2.28
C LYS A 235 -23.70 29.44 1.60
N ILE A 236 -22.70 28.58 1.45
CA ILE A 236 -22.85 27.25 0.84
C ILE A 236 -23.73 26.34 1.72
N ILE A 237 -23.60 26.43 3.04
CA ILE A 237 -24.41 25.62 3.98
C ILE A 237 -25.88 26.09 4.01
N ASN A 238 -26.13 27.38 3.81
CA ASN A 238 -27.47 27.96 3.87
C ASN A 238 -28.16 28.10 2.51
N GLU A 239 -27.53 27.65 1.42
CA GLU A 239 -28.22 27.50 0.14
C GLU A 239 -29.20 26.32 0.21
N PRO A 240 -30.49 26.52 -0.11
CA PRO A 240 -31.44 25.43 -0.15
C PRO A 240 -31.06 24.45 -1.26
N LEU A 241 -30.90 23.18 -0.89
CA LEU A 241 -30.66 22.07 -1.81
C LEU A 241 -31.66 22.10 -2.97
N PRO A 242 -31.22 21.96 -4.23
CA PRO A 242 -32.13 21.93 -5.37
C PRO A 242 -33.16 20.82 -5.18
N THR A 243 -34.44 21.20 -5.22
CA THR A 243 -35.59 20.31 -5.10
C THR A 243 -35.54 19.23 -6.19
N ALA A 244 -35.61 17.98 -5.74
CA ALA A 244 -35.62 16.80 -6.59
C ALA A 244 -36.85 16.78 -7.52
N SER A 245 -36.63 17.10 -8.78
CA SER A 245 -37.46 16.58 -9.86
C SER A 245 -36.57 16.25 -11.05
N THR A 246 -36.71 15.01 -11.54
CA THR A 246 -36.10 14.39 -12.72
C THR A 246 -34.61 13.98 -12.65
N GLN A 247 -34.32 12.82 -12.05
CA GLN A 247 -33.83 11.67 -12.83
C GLN A 247 -33.87 10.37 -11.99
N LYS A 248 -34.65 9.41 -12.51
CA LYS A 248 -34.60 7.99 -12.14
C LYS A 248 -33.23 7.44 -12.55
N ASP A 249 -32.62 6.63 -11.67
CA ASP A 249 -31.82 5.42 -11.97
C ASP A 249 -30.87 5.13 -10.80
N TYR A 250 -31.42 4.51 -9.75
CA TYR A 250 -30.65 3.91 -8.66
C TYR A 250 -30.46 2.43 -8.98
N PHE A 251 -29.23 2.01 -9.28
CA PHE A 251 -28.87 0.59 -9.39
C PHE A 251 -28.87 -0.06 -8.00
N PRO A 252 -29.68 -1.12 -7.75
CA PRO A 252 -29.59 -1.89 -6.51
C PRO A 252 -28.40 -2.86 -6.56
N MET A 253 -27.67 -2.97 -5.44
CA MET A 253 -26.62 -3.96 -5.22
C MET A 253 -27.21 -5.39 -5.27
N PRO A 254 -26.60 -6.37 -5.98
CA PRO A 254 -27.11 -7.73 -5.98
C PRO A 254 -26.67 -8.52 -4.73
N THR A 255 -27.65 -9.03 -3.98
CA THR A 255 -27.47 -10.09 -2.98
C THR A 255 -27.34 -11.46 -3.65
N PRO A 256 -26.51 -12.39 -3.13
CA PRO A 256 -26.30 -13.70 -3.74
C PRO A 256 -27.44 -14.68 -3.42
N HIS A 257 -28.16 -15.14 -4.43
CA HIS A 257 -29.10 -16.26 -4.31
C HIS A 257 -28.39 -17.59 -4.58
N MET A 258 -28.27 -18.43 -3.55
CA MET A 258 -28.04 -19.87 -3.69
C MET A 258 -29.29 -20.52 -4.28
N LYS A 259 -29.15 -21.31 -5.36
CA LYS A 259 -30.19 -22.24 -5.83
C LYS A 259 -29.82 -23.66 -5.44
N HIS A 260 -30.64 -24.28 -4.58
CA HIS A 260 -30.74 -25.74 -4.47
C HIS A 260 -31.70 -26.27 -5.56
N PRO A 261 -31.49 -27.48 -6.10
CA PRO A 261 -32.33 -28.04 -7.15
C PRO A 261 -33.64 -28.61 -6.59
N SER A 262 -34.76 -28.28 -7.23
CA SER A 262 -36.09 -28.82 -6.94
C SER A 262 -36.32 -30.16 -7.64
N SER A 263 -36.80 -31.12 -6.86
CA SER A 263 -37.37 -32.41 -7.23
C SER A 263 -38.54 -32.29 -8.21
N GLY A 264 -38.46 -32.99 -9.34
CA GLY A 264 -39.58 -33.25 -10.25
C GLY A 264 -39.98 -34.72 -10.17
N SER A 265 -41.21 -34.97 -9.70
CA SER A 265 -41.92 -36.24 -9.75
C SER A 265 -42.34 -36.58 -11.18
N ALA A 266 -42.06 -37.80 -11.61
CA ALA A 266 -42.61 -38.41 -12.82
C ALA A 266 -43.38 -39.68 -12.43
N ASP A 267 -44.68 -39.70 -12.72
CA ASP A 267 -45.54 -40.88 -12.60
C ASP A 267 -45.46 -41.74 -13.88
N ILE A 268 -44.81 -42.90 -13.70
CA ILE A 268 -45.16 -44.30 -14.04
C ILE A 268 -46.37 -44.56 -14.98
N PRO A 269 -46.27 -45.59 -15.85
CA PRO A 269 -47.06 -46.82 -15.64
C PRO A 269 -46.21 -48.07 -15.32
#